data_AF-A0A1G7R0F2-F1
#
_entry.id   AF-A0A1G7R0F2-F1
#
_cell.length_a   1.000
_cell.length_b   1.000
_cell.length_c   1.000
_cell.angle_alpha   90.00
_cell.angle_beta   90.00
_cell.angle_gamma   90.00
#
_symmetry.space_group_name_H-M   'P 1'
#
loop_
_entity.id
_entity.type
_entity.pdbx_description
1 polymer ?
#
loop_
_entity_poly.entity_id
_entity_poly.type
_entity_poly.pdbx_seq_one_letter_code
_entity_poly.pdbx_strand_id
1 'polypeptide(L)'
;MSKNFTQVLFKSFIIPVLIAAGHLTVLAQSGIYGGGPIYKNRSYAINELRNSGYTYVVVWTIHIDASGNFNFNAEFPLVQNGAYVGGSSYPNFVDDMARLKSAPTTINRLEFCLSAWGSSTFANIKNLIASQGTGSSSILYRNFQALRNTFPMVDAIGFDDESTYDVSSATALAVMLGNLGFKVSLVPYTNSGFWTSVATNTNNQRAGTIDRIDLQCYSGGAGNSPCNWNFGTIPVYAGLWDAEKSTSQVQSQLNTWKNSCSARIKGGFMWLYDDIDNSSQTAAYATAIRNVFGGGTLSTAAVTFYRDCNYGGLAISLPVGDYNLTRLRSFGIRNDDISSVTVNSGYSTRLYVNDNFGGNSLALTASNDCLVDEGWNDLASSLIIRAGSGARTANEAGQKTSFSSAPVVKGFILYPNPANSELILAADEDLTGVFMQVFDMTGRSVMSFRNTINRLDLSRLRPGVYTLVFNRNGSKVARQFIKQ
;
A
#
# COMPACT_ATOMS: atom_id res chain seq x y z
N MET A 1 -42.44 -50.61 -33.97
CA MET A 1 -41.06 -50.30 -33.54
C MET A 1 -40.92 -48.78 -33.50
N SER A 2 -41.07 -48.21 -32.31
CA SER A 2 -40.93 -46.78 -32.05
C SER A 2 -39.45 -46.41 -31.96
N LYS A 3 -39.07 -45.29 -32.56
CA LYS A 3 -37.87 -44.53 -32.17
C LYS A 3 -38.28 -43.07 -32.03
N ASN A 4 -38.52 -42.68 -30.79
CA ASN A 4 -38.71 -41.31 -30.37
C ASN A 4 -37.37 -40.58 -30.49
N PHE A 5 -37.29 -39.58 -31.37
CA PHE A 5 -36.24 -38.56 -31.34
C PHE A 5 -36.75 -37.41 -30.47
N THR A 6 -36.32 -37.38 -29.21
CA THR A 6 -36.59 -36.29 -28.29
C THR A 6 -35.67 -35.11 -28.63
N GLN A 7 -36.25 -34.00 -29.09
CA GLN A 7 -35.56 -32.71 -29.18
C GLN A 7 -35.16 -32.26 -27.78
N VAL A 8 -33.86 -32.19 -27.52
CA VAL A 8 -33.31 -31.54 -26.32
C VAL A 8 -33.27 -30.03 -26.60
N LEU A 9 -34.24 -29.32 -26.03
CA LEU A 9 -34.23 -27.86 -25.92
C LEU A 9 -33.04 -27.43 -25.04
N PHE A 10 -31.97 -26.93 -25.65
CA PHE A 10 -30.93 -26.16 -24.96
C PHE A 10 -31.54 -24.83 -24.49
N LYS A 11 -32.01 -24.80 -23.24
CA LYS A 11 -32.26 -23.53 -22.53
C LYS A 11 -30.91 -22.91 -22.19
N SER A 12 -30.44 -21.99 -23.02
CA SER A 12 -29.35 -21.08 -22.68
C SER A 12 -29.79 -20.23 -21.48
N PHE A 13 -29.37 -20.62 -20.27
CA PHE A 13 -29.41 -19.74 -19.12
C PHE A 13 -28.36 -18.66 -19.32
N ILE A 14 -28.80 -17.50 -19.83
CA ILE A 14 -28.04 -16.26 -19.69
C ILE A 14 -28.09 -15.94 -18.20
N ILE A 15 -27.02 -16.28 -17.47
CA ILE A 15 -26.78 -15.75 -16.13
C ILE A 15 -26.48 -14.26 -16.34
N PRO A 16 -27.31 -13.33 -15.87
CA PRO A 16 -26.92 -11.93 -15.85
C PRO A 16 -25.76 -11.84 -14.85
N VAL A 17 -24.53 -11.71 -15.37
CA VAL A 17 -23.41 -11.23 -14.59
C VAL A 17 -23.79 -9.81 -14.19
N LEU A 18 -24.34 -9.66 -12.98
CA LEU A 18 -24.46 -8.37 -12.33
C LEU A 18 -23.03 -7.90 -12.10
N ILE A 19 -22.48 -7.16 -13.06
CA ILE A 19 -21.34 -6.30 -12.81
C ILE A 19 -21.89 -5.26 -11.83
N ALA A 20 -21.70 -5.51 -10.54
CA ALA A 20 -21.82 -4.47 -9.54
C ALA A 20 -20.71 -3.47 -9.86
N ALA A 21 -21.01 -2.51 -10.73
CA ALA A 21 -20.31 -1.25 -10.79
C ALA A 21 -20.53 -0.62 -9.42
N GLY A 22 -19.65 -0.94 -8.48
CA GLY A 22 -19.56 -0.23 -7.23
C GLY A 22 -19.29 1.21 -7.60
N HIS A 23 -20.32 2.04 -7.54
CA HIS A 23 -20.13 3.47 -7.45
C HIS A 23 -19.29 3.68 -6.19
N LEU A 24 -17.98 3.82 -6.37
CA LEU A 24 -17.16 4.49 -5.37
C LEU A 24 -17.78 5.88 -5.27
N THR A 25 -18.61 6.07 -4.25
CA THR A 25 -18.91 7.40 -3.75
C THR A 25 -17.56 8.03 -3.49
N VAL A 26 -17.17 8.97 -4.37
CA VAL A 26 -16.02 9.83 -4.12
C VAL A 26 -16.37 10.58 -2.85
N LEU A 27 -15.89 10.06 -1.73
CA LEU A 27 -16.04 10.71 -0.44
C LEU A 27 -15.44 12.09 -0.58
N ALA A 28 -16.12 13.08 -0.02
CA ALA A 28 -15.58 14.42 -0.07
C ALA A 28 -14.28 14.46 0.75
N GLN A 29 -13.20 14.99 0.16
CA GLN A 29 -11.86 14.86 0.74
C GLN A 29 -11.30 16.22 1.14
N SER A 30 -10.61 16.21 2.28
CA SER A 30 -9.80 17.30 2.80
C SER A 30 -8.34 16.91 2.71
N GLY A 31 -7.51 17.82 2.20
CA GLY A 31 -6.12 17.55 1.85
C GLY A 31 -5.09 18.50 2.36
N ILE A 32 -3.85 18.01 2.37
CA ILE A 32 -2.70 18.86 2.60
C ILE A 32 -1.51 18.40 1.77
N TYR A 33 -0.84 19.35 1.14
CA TYR A 33 0.50 19.17 0.57
C TYR A 33 1.53 19.50 1.65
N GLY A 34 2.65 18.78 1.69
CA GLY A 34 3.73 19.05 2.62
C GLY A 34 5.07 18.54 2.13
N GLY A 35 6.11 19.31 2.42
CA GLY A 35 7.48 19.11 2.00
C GLY A 35 8.38 18.58 3.10
N GLY A 36 9.51 19.26 3.28
CA GLY A 36 10.59 18.94 4.21
C GLY A 36 10.14 18.50 5.61
N PRO A 37 9.26 19.27 6.28
CA PRO A 37 8.84 19.01 7.65
C PRO A 37 8.28 17.62 7.90
N ILE A 38 7.62 17.00 6.91
CA ILE A 38 7.03 15.65 7.07
C ILE A 38 8.08 14.61 7.46
N TYR A 39 9.29 14.70 6.90
CA TYR A 39 10.36 13.72 7.14
C TYR A 39 11.53 14.26 7.96
N LYS A 40 11.71 15.58 8.02
CA LYS A 40 12.68 16.24 8.91
C LYS A 40 12.21 16.25 10.36
N ASN A 41 10.92 16.50 10.59
CA ASN A 41 10.36 16.79 11.90
C ASN A 41 9.44 15.66 12.41
N ARG A 42 9.90 14.42 12.21
CA ARG A 42 9.13 13.19 12.51
C ARG A 42 8.64 13.06 13.96
N SER A 43 9.24 13.79 14.90
CA SER A 43 8.86 13.79 16.32
C SER A 43 7.43 14.25 16.55
N TYR A 44 6.90 15.14 15.70
CA TYR A 44 5.51 15.58 15.75
C TYR A 44 4.75 15.35 14.44
N ALA A 45 5.39 15.51 13.27
CA ALA A 45 4.67 15.70 12.02
C ALA A 45 3.70 14.55 11.67
N ILE A 46 4.15 13.31 11.84
CA ILE A 46 3.33 12.14 11.54
C ILE A 46 2.09 12.06 12.45
N ASN A 47 2.24 12.36 13.74
CA ASN A 47 1.11 12.31 14.66
C ASN A 47 0.19 13.54 14.50
N GLU A 48 0.75 14.71 14.22
CA GLU A 48 -0.03 15.91 13.92
C GLU A 48 -0.92 15.71 12.68
N LEU A 49 -0.33 15.23 11.57
CA LEU A 49 -1.08 14.95 10.35
C LEU A 49 -2.15 13.88 10.57
N ARG A 50 -1.85 12.80 11.29
CA ARG A 50 -2.84 11.76 11.60
C ARG A 50 -4.03 12.28 12.40
N ASN A 51 -3.79 13.24 13.30
CA ASN A 51 -4.80 13.83 14.18
C ASN A 51 -5.45 15.10 13.61
N SER A 52 -4.98 15.59 12.46
CA SER A 52 -5.45 16.85 11.85
C SER A 52 -6.89 16.81 11.36
N GLY A 53 -7.40 15.64 10.95
CA GLY A 53 -8.65 15.52 10.23
C GLY A 53 -8.52 15.57 8.71
N TYR A 54 -7.31 15.72 8.15
CA TYR A 54 -7.09 15.54 6.72
C TYR A 54 -7.35 14.08 6.31
N THR A 55 -7.90 13.89 5.12
CA THR A 55 -8.22 12.57 4.55
C THR A 55 -7.17 12.07 3.58
N TYR A 56 -6.33 12.96 3.08
CA TYR A 56 -5.13 12.59 2.32
C TYR A 56 -3.99 13.55 2.60
N VAL A 57 -2.78 13.04 2.37
CA VAL A 57 -1.54 13.81 2.43
C VAL A 57 -0.82 13.61 1.11
N VAL A 58 -0.34 14.70 0.52
CA VAL A 58 0.58 14.67 -0.61
C VAL A 58 1.95 15.07 -0.09
N VAL A 59 2.87 14.12 -0.02
CA VAL A 59 4.26 14.39 0.37
C VAL A 59 4.99 14.84 -0.88
N TRP A 60 5.19 16.15 -0.96
CA TRP A 60 5.77 16.86 -2.07
C TRP A 60 7.28 17.03 -1.80
N THR A 61 8.20 16.83 -2.75
CA THR A 61 8.06 16.31 -4.11
C THR A 61 9.25 15.45 -4.54
N ILE A 62 9.10 14.68 -5.62
CA ILE A 62 10.16 13.93 -6.28
C ILE A 62 10.62 14.69 -7.53
N HIS A 63 11.91 14.94 -7.63
CA HIS A 63 12.58 15.39 -8.84
C HIS A 63 13.26 14.23 -9.56
N ILE A 64 13.18 14.22 -10.89
CA ILE A 64 13.81 13.20 -11.74
C ILE A 64 14.87 13.86 -12.61
N ASP A 65 16.12 13.43 -12.43
CA ASP A 65 17.24 13.95 -13.23
C ASP A 65 17.28 13.33 -14.64
N ALA A 66 18.21 13.81 -15.48
CA ALA A 66 18.37 13.34 -16.86
C ALA A 66 18.78 11.86 -16.97
N SER A 67 19.34 11.27 -15.90
CA SER A 67 19.66 9.84 -15.82
C SER A 67 18.49 8.99 -15.34
N GLY A 68 17.39 9.62 -14.92
CA GLY A 68 16.19 8.99 -14.39
C GLY A 68 16.21 8.77 -12.89
N ASN A 69 17.23 9.24 -12.16
CA ASN A 69 17.29 9.07 -10.70
C ASN A 69 16.30 9.98 -10.00
N PHE A 70 15.76 9.49 -8.89
CA PHE A 70 14.79 10.23 -8.09
C PHE A 70 15.51 10.88 -6.92
N ASN A 71 15.26 12.17 -6.71
CA ASN A 71 15.64 12.91 -5.52
C ASN A 71 14.37 13.47 -4.87
N PHE A 72 14.25 13.38 -3.55
CA PHE A 72 13.12 13.96 -2.82
C PHE A 72 13.45 15.39 -2.39
N ASN A 73 12.64 16.36 -2.80
CA ASN A 73 12.77 17.81 -2.57
C ASN A 73 14.10 18.45 -3.01
N ALA A 74 14.83 17.79 -3.91
CA ALA A 74 16.22 18.14 -4.24
C ALA A 74 17.18 18.03 -3.02
N GLU A 75 16.75 17.37 -1.94
CA GLU A 75 17.47 17.27 -0.68
C GLU A 75 18.23 15.95 -0.55
N PHE A 76 17.65 14.83 -1.00
CA PHE A 76 18.29 13.52 -0.84
C PHE A 76 17.92 12.52 -1.95
N PRO A 77 18.84 11.61 -2.32
CA PRO A 77 18.56 10.57 -3.30
C PRO A 77 17.52 9.60 -2.77
N LEU A 78 16.47 9.35 -3.54
CA LEU A 78 15.37 8.46 -3.15
C LEU A 78 15.49 7.08 -3.81
N VAL A 79 15.59 7.06 -5.15
CA VAL A 79 15.67 5.84 -5.96
C VAL A 79 16.70 6.04 -7.05
N GLN A 80 17.58 5.05 -7.22
CA GLN A 80 18.62 5.05 -8.24
C GLN A 80 18.74 3.65 -8.84
N ASN A 81 18.85 3.56 -10.17
CA ASN A 81 19.12 2.30 -10.88
C ASN A 81 18.19 1.11 -10.53
N GLY A 82 16.93 1.38 -10.20
CA GLY A 82 15.93 0.37 -9.82
C GLY A 82 15.98 -0.04 -8.36
N ALA A 83 16.65 0.71 -7.50
CA ALA A 83 16.77 0.45 -6.07
C ALA A 83 16.42 1.67 -5.22
N TYR A 84 15.70 1.45 -4.12
CA TYR A 84 15.49 2.47 -3.09
C TYR A 84 16.79 2.70 -2.31
N VAL A 85 17.23 3.95 -2.25
CA VAL A 85 18.49 4.37 -1.57
C VAL A 85 18.27 5.43 -0.49
N GLY A 86 17.06 6.00 -0.41
CA GLY A 86 16.74 7.09 0.52
C GLY A 86 16.84 6.74 2.00
N GLY A 87 16.84 5.45 2.35
CA GLY A 87 17.02 5.00 3.73
C GLY A 87 18.40 5.36 4.30
N SER A 88 19.40 5.63 3.44
CA SER A 88 20.71 6.12 3.86
C SER A 88 20.67 7.55 4.43
N SER A 89 19.73 8.38 3.96
CA SER A 89 19.55 9.76 4.43
C SER A 89 18.47 9.86 5.51
N TYR A 90 17.34 9.17 5.30
CA TYR A 90 16.21 9.15 6.23
C TYR A 90 15.77 7.71 6.51
N PRO A 91 16.41 7.02 7.49
CA PRO A 91 16.18 5.59 7.76
C PRO A 91 14.74 5.21 8.11
N ASN A 92 13.98 6.15 8.66
CA ASN A 92 12.60 5.93 9.10
C ASN A 92 11.55 6.34 8.05
N PHE A 93 11.97 6.86 6.90
CA PHE A 93 11.05 7.50 5.95
C PHE A 93 9.93 6.56 5.49
N VAL A 94 10.27 5.31 5.16
CA VAL A 94 9.28 4.29 4.74
C VAL A 94 8.24 4.01 5.84
N ASP A 95 8.71 3.81 7.06
CA ASP A 95 7.86 3.46 8.21
C ASP A 95 6.99 4.66 8.63
N ASP A 96 7.50 5.88 8.56
CA ASP A 96 6.74 7.09 8.82
C ASP A 96 5.64 7.33 7.77
N MET A 97 5.87 7.00 6.49
CA MET A 97 4.83 7.02 5.46
C MET A 97 3.71 6.01 5.74
N ALA A 98 4.05 4.80 6.20
CA ALA A 98 3.05 3.80 6.59
C ALA A 98 2.18 4.29 7.75
N ARG A 99 2.83 4.91 8.75
CA ARG A 99 2.15 5.42 9.95
C ARG A 99 1.10 6.47 9.65
N LEU A 100 1.21 7.26 8.57
CA LEU A 100 0.19 8.25 8.19
C LEU A 100 -1.21 7.62 8.01
N LYS A 101 -1.30 6.36 7.56
CA LYS A 101 -2.57 5.63 7.40
C LYS A 101 -2.93 4.76 8.61
N SER A 102 -2.09 4.72 9.64
CA SER A 102 -2.34 3.96 10.86
C SER A 102 -3.42 4.61 11.72
N ALA A 103 -4.37 3.83 12.22
CA ALA A 103 -5.40 4.30 13.14
C ALA A 103 -4.81 4.76 14.49
N PRO A 104 -5.42 5.72 15.19
CA PRO A 104 -6.50 6.57 14.72
C PRO A 104 -6.03 7.58 13.67
N THR A 105 -6.75 7.69 12.57
CA THR A 105 -6.54 8.72 11.56
C THR A 105 -7.77 8.82 10.65
N THR A 106 -7.92 9.96 9.97
CA THR A 106 -8.84 10.11 8.84
C THR A 106 -8.14 9.91 7.50
N ILE A 107 -6.80 9.84 7.48
CA ILE A 107 -6.00 9.69 6.26
C ILE A 107 -6.22 8.30 5.69
N ASN A 108 -6.79 8.26 4.49
CA ASN A 108 -7.02 7.02 3.76
C ASN A 108 -6.31 6.99 2.40
N ARG A 109 -5.66 8.10 2.02
CA ARG A 109 -4.87 8.22 0.80
C ARG A 109 -3.55 8.96 1.06
N LEU A 110 -2.46 8.38 0.58
CA LEU A 110 -1.13 8.98 0.59
C LEU A 110 -0.61 9.09 -0.83
N GLU A 111 -0.06 10.24 -1.19
CA GLU A 111 0.52 10.48 -2.51
C GLU A 111 1.95 11.01 -2.39
N PHE A 112 2.79 10.67 -3.38
CA PHE A 112 3.97 11.48 -3.67
C PHE A 112 3.67 12.37 -4.88
N CYS A 113 4.26 13.55 -4.94
CA CYS A 113 4.16 14.41 -6.13
C CYS A 113 5.46 14.35 -6.95
N LEU A 114 5.37 14.61 -8.25
CA LEU A 114 6.52 14.84 -9.12
C LEU A 114 6.60 16.32 -9.47
N SER A 115 7.83 16.83 -9.49
CA SER A 115 8.16 18.19 -9.97
C SER A 115 7.68 19.31 -9.05
N ALA A 116 8.03 20.52 -9.46
CA ALA A 116 7.67 21.81 -8.88
C ALA A 116 7.92 22.89 -9.95
N TRP A 117 7.51 24.13 -9.68
CA TRP A 117 7.87 25.29 -10.50
C TRP A 117 9.38 25.34 -10.82
N GLY A 118 9.72 25.56 -12.10
CA GLY A 118 11.12 25.66 -12.56
C GLY A 118 11.88 24.33 -12.66
N SER A 119 11.27 23.21 -12.31
CA SER A 119 11.90 21.89 -12.38
C SER A 119 12.03 21.36 -13.81
N SER A 120 13.13 20.64 -14.08
CA SER A 120 13.38 19.94 -15.35
C SER A 120 12.80 18.51 -15.39
N THR A 121 12.14 18.06 -14.31
CA THR A 121 11.60 16.70 -14.16
C THR A 121 10.82 16.21 -15.38
N PHE A 122 9.80 16.96 -15.84
CA PHE A 122 8.97 16.52 -16.96
C PHE A 122 9.69 16.57 -18.32
N ALA A 123 10.65 17.48 -18.49
CA ALA A 123 11.53 17.49 -19.66
C ALA A 123 12.44 16.26 -19.69
N ASN A 124 13.00 15.88 -18.54
CA ASN A 124 13.81 14.66 -18.41
C ASN A 124 12.96 13.40 -18.64
N ILE A 125 11.77 13.32 -18.06
CA ILE A 125 10.82 12.23 -18.30
C ILE A 125 10.52 12.09 -19.79
N LYS A 126 10.20 13.18 -20.48
CA LYS A 126 9.95 13.19 -21.92
C LYS A 126 11.13 12.59 -22.70
N ASN A 127 12.34 13.05 -22.41
CA ASN A 127 13.56 12.57 -23.08
C ASN A 127 13.85 11.09 -22.78
N LEU A 128 13.62 10.65 -21.55
CA LEU A 128 13.79 9.26 -21.13
C LEU A 128 12.75 8.34 -21.80
N ILE A 129 11.49 8.77 -21.89
CA ILE A 129 10.44 8.02 -22.61
C ILE A 129 10.76 7.95 -24.11
N ALA A 130 11.21 9.06 -24.72
CA ALA A 130 11.59 9.08 -26.12
C ALA A 130 12.77 8.13 -26.43
N SER A 131 13.72 8.00 -25.50
CA SER A 131 14.92 7.17 -25.69
C SER A 131 14.75 5.70 -25.29
N GLN A 132 13.96 5.41 -24.26
CA GLN A 132 13.89 4.08 -23.64
C GLN A 132 12.48 3.47 -23.63
N GLY A 133 11.45 4.27 -23.92
CA GLY A 133 10.05 3.90 -23.73
C GLY A 133 9.68 3.72 -22.26
N THR A 134 8.54 3.06 -22.02
CA THR A 134 7.96 2.81 -20.69
C THR A 134 7.94 1.32 -20.30
N GLY A 135 8.62 0.47 -21.08
CA GLY A 135 8.72 -0.97 -20.82
C GLY A 135 9.62 -1.29 -19.62
N SER A 136 9.61 -2.55 -19.18
CA SER A 136 10.31 -2.99 -17.96
C SER A 136 11.83 -2.79 -17.96
N SER A 137 12.43 -2.62 -19.14
CA SER A 137 13.86 -2.31 -19.28
C SER A 137 14.19 -0.82 -19.07
N SER A 138 13.22 0.10 -19.17
CA SER A 138 13.48 1.54 -19.04
C SER A 138 13.80 1.94 -17.60
N ILE A 139 14.61 2.97 -17.43
CA ILE A 139 15.01 3.44 -16.08
C ILE A 139 13.80 3.95 -15.29
N LEU A 140 12.86 4.62 -15.96
CA LEU A 140 11.64 5.12 -15.33
C LEU A 140 10.79 3.97 -14.78
N TYR A 141 10.57 2.90 -15.57
CA TYR A 141 9.82 1.74 -15.09
C TYR A 141 10.51 1.11 -13.87
N ARG A 142 11.81 0.82 -13.97
CA ARG A 142 12.55 0.17 -12.87
C ARG A 142 12.54 1.01 -11.59
N ASN A 143 12.71 2.33 -11.70
CA ASN A 143 12.70 3.22 -10.54
C ASN A 143 11.29 3.33 -9.91
N PHE A 144 10.23 3.46 -10.71
CA PHE A 144 8.87 3.46 -10.16
C PHE A 144 8.43 2.10 -9.61
N GLN A 145 8.92 0.99 -10.17
CA GLN A 145 8.69 -0.34 -9.60
C GLN A 145 9.38 -0.48 -8.24
N ALA A 146 10.63 -0.01 -8.11
CA ALA A 146 11.32 0.05 -6.82
C ALA A 146 10.53 0.89 -5.81
N LEU A 147 10.07 2.07 -6.23
CA LEU A 147 9.22 2.93 -5.40
C LEU A 147 7.93 2.21 -4.95
N ARG A 148 7.23 1.51 -5.85
CA ARG A 148 6.00 0.78 -5.51
C ARG A 148 6.26 -0.34 -4.49
N ASN A 149 7.35 -1.07 -4.67
CA ASN A 149 7.71 -2.18 -3.80
C ASN A 149 8.11 -1.68 -2.39
N THR A 150 8.81 -0.54 -2.33
CA THR A 150 9.24 0.06 -1.07
C THR A 150 8.09 0.75 -0.34
N PHE A 151 7.23 1.46 -1.07
CA PHE A 151 6.14 2.28 -0.53
C PHE A 151 4.76 1.76 -0.97
N PRO A 152 4.35 0.55 -0.57
CA PRO A 152 3.08 -0.02 -0.99
C PRO A 152 1.85 0.74 -0.43
N MET A 153 2.06 1.56 0.61
CA MET A 153 1.06 2.44 1.21
C MET A 153 0.78 3.71 0.40
N VAL A 154 1.67 4.09 -0.52
CA VAL A 154 1.49 5.25 -1.41
C VAL A 154 0.53 4.86 -2.52
N ASP A 155 -0.61 5.54 -2.58
CA ASP A 155 -1.73 5.22 -3.46
C ASP A 155 -1.56 5.85 -4.85
N ALA A 156 -0.95 7.03 -4.93
CA ALA A 156 -0.86 7.79 -6.18
C ALA A 156 0.42 8.61 -6.32
N ILE A 157 0.69 8.99 -7.58
CA ILE A 157 1.75 9.91 -7.96
C ILE A 157 1.11 11.16 -8.60
N GLY A 158 1.31 12.33 -8.00
CA GLY A 158 0.83 13.61 -8.50
C GLY A 158 1.73 14.18 -9.59
N PHE A 159 1.14 14.79 -10.62
CA PHE A 159 1.86 15.44 -11.71
C PHE A 159 1.75 16.95 -11.58
N ASP A 160 2.86 17.59 -11.18
CA ASP A 160 3.01 19.05 -11.11
C ASP A 160 3.90 19.56 -12.26
N ASP A 161 3.48 19.25 -13.49
CA ASP A 161 4.15 19.73 -14.71
C ASP A 161 3.79 21.19 -14.99
N GLU A 162 4.66 22.07 -14.54
CA GLU A 162 4.51 23.51 -14.71
C GLU A 162 5.35 24.08 -15.86
N SER A 163 6.07 23.25 -16.61
CA SER A 163 7.08 23.72 -17.56
C SER A 163 7.02 23.05 -18.93
N THR A 164 6.80 21.74 -19.00
CA THR A 164 7.05 20.96 -20.22
C THR A 164 5.79 20.78 -21.06
N TYR A 165 4.66 20.49 -20.43
CA TYR A 165 3.34 20.40 -21.06
C TYR A 165 3.27 19.48 -22.30
N ASP A 166 4.00 18.36 -22.29
CA ASP A 166 4.01 17.39 -23.38
C ASP A 166 3.00 16.25 -23.15
N VAL A 167 1.86 16.32 -23.86
CA VAL A 167 0.72 15.39 -23.64
C VAL A 167 1.12 13.93 -23.83
N SER A 168 1.97 13.64 -24.83
CA SER A 168 2.32 12.27 -25.21
C SER A 168 3.12 11.59 -24.10
N SER A 169 4.21 12.22 -23.64
CA SER A 169 5.04 11.68 -22.57
C SER A 169 4.34 11.63 -21.21
N ALA A 170 3.55 12.65 -20.85
CA ALA A 170 2.76 12.64 -19.63
C ALA A 170 1.72 11.50 -19.63
N THR A 171 1.04 11.29 -20.75
CA THR A 171 0.09 10.16 -20.91
C THR A 171 0.81 8.82 -20.79
N ALA A 172 1.94 8.64 -21.46
CA ALA A 172 2.72 7.40 -21.42
C ALA A 172 3.22 7.08 -20.01
N LEU A 173 3.69 8.10 -19.28
CA LEU A 173 4.07 7.97 -17.87
C LEU A 173 2.87 7.55 -17.01
N ALA A 174 1.74 8.22 -17.14
CA ALA A 174 0.56 7.92 -16.33
C ALA A 174 0.07 6.48 -16.55
N VAL A 175 0.00 6.01 -17.81
CA VAL A 175 -0.35 4.62 -18.13
C VAL A 175 0.65 3.63 -17.51
N MET A 176 1.95 3.92 -17.56
CA MET A 176 2.99 3.09 -16.93
C MET A 176 2.80 2.99 -15.41
N LEU A 177 2.57 4.13 -14.74
CA LEU A 177 2.31 4.18 -13.30
C LEU A 177 1.03 3.41 -12.93
N GLY A 178 -0.02 3.57 -13.74
CA GLY A 178 -1.23 2.78 -13.63
C GLY A 178 -0.93 1.28 -13.64
N ASN A 179 -0.15 0.80 -14.60
CA ASN A 179 0.21 -0.61 -14.71
C ASN A 179 1.05 -1.13 -13.53
N LEU A 180 1.81 -0.25 -12.88
CA LEU A 180 2.53 -0.54 -11.63
C LEU A 180 1.61 -0.51 -10.39
N GLY A 181 0.34 -0.14 -10.55
CA GLY A 181 -0.66 -0.14 -9.49
C GLY A 181 -0.80 1.19 -8.75
N PHE A 182 -0.18 2.26 -9.25
CA PHE A 182 -0.45 3.61 -8.76
C PHE A 182 -1.71 4.20 -9.40
N LYS A 183 -2.35 5.11 -8.68
CA LYS A 183 -3.20 6.14 -9.27
C LYS A 183 -2.36 7.35 -9.66
N VAL A 184 -2.94 8.28 -10.39
CA VAL A 184 -2.32 9.55 -10.77
C VAL A 184 -3.28 10.69 -10.45
N SER A 185 -2.76 11.72 -9.80
CA SER A 185 -3.43 13.01 -9.67
C SER A 185 -2.75 14.03 -10.60
N LEU A 186 -3.53 14.97 -11.13
CA LEU A 186 -3.00 16.08 -11.94
C LEU A 186 -3.09 17.37 -11.13
N VAL A 187 -2.07 18.23 -11.19
CA VAL A 187 -1.96 19.43 -10.33
C VAL A 187 -1.95 20.72 -11.16
N PRO A 188 -3.02 21.02 -11.91
CA PRO A 188 -3.01 22.18 -12.81
C PRO A 188 -3.04 23.52 -12.05
N TYR A 189 -2.21 24.48 -12.46
CA TYR A 189 -2.46 25.91 -12.22
C TYR A 189 -2.85 26.66 -13.51
N THR A 190 -2.53 26.11 -14.69
CA THR A 190 -2.82 26.68 -16.01
C THR A 190 -2.92 25.59 -17.09
N ASN A 191 -3.11 25.97 -18.35
CA ASN A 191 -3.07 25.08 -19.52
C ASN A 191 -4.12 23.95 -19.49
N SER A 192 -5.40 24.33 -19.39
CA SER A 192 -6.52 23.37 -19.29
C SER A 192 -6.58 22.37 -20.44
N GLY A 193 -6.21 22.77 -21.66
CA GLY A 193 -6.16 21.89 -22.83
C GLY A 193 -5.15 20.74 -22.68
N PHE A 194 -3.96 21.02 -22.15
CA PHE A 194 -2.96 19.99 -21.84
C PHE A 194 -3.49 18.98 -20.82
N TRP A 195 -3.96 19.46 -19.66
CA TRP A 195 -4.35 18.58 -18.57
C TRP A 195 -5.56 17.72 -18.91
N THR A 196 -6.57 18.30 -19.56
CA THR A 196 -7.75 17.55 -20.02
C THR A 196 -7.36 16.49 -21.05
N SER A 197 -6.43 16.79 -21.96
CA SER A 197 -5.91 15.81 -22.92
C SER A 197 -5.18 14.66 -22.22
N VAL A 198 -4.31 14.94 -21.25
CA VAL A 198 -3.60 13.90 -20.48
C VAL A 198 -4.59 13.02 -19.71
N ALA A 199 -5.57 13.64 -19.04
CA ALA A 199 -6.64 12.94 -18.32
C ALA A 199 -7.43 11.98 -19.23
N THR A 200 -7.96 12.50 -20.34
CA THR A 200 -8.75 11.73 -21.30
C THR A 200 -7.93 10.63 -21.95
N ASN A 201 -6.75 10.95 -22.47
CA ASN A 201 -5.92 9.99 -23.18
C ASN A 201 -5.49 8.83 -22.27
N THR A 202 -5.08 9.14 -21.03
CA THR A 202 -4.67 8.12 -20.07
C THR A 202 -5.84 7.21 -19.71
N ASN A 203 -7.00 7.78 -19.35
CA ASN A 203 -8.14 6.96 -18.94
C ASN A 203 -8.80 6.20 -20.09
N ASN A 204 -8.66 6.67 -21.34
CA ASN A 204 -9.04 5.88 -22.52
C ASN A 204 -8.14 4.66 -22.73
N GLN A 205 -6.84 4.78 -22.45
CA GLN A 205 -5.88 3.67 -22.58
C GLN A 205 -5.91 2.74 -21.36
N ARG A 206 -6.11 3.30 -20.17
CA ARG A 206 -6.14 2.57 -18.90
C ARG A 206 -7.10 3.26 -17.92
N ALA A 207 -8.35 2.84 -17.95
CA ALA A 207 -9.44 3.43 -17.17
C ALA A 207 -9.13 3.51 -15.67
N GLY A 208 -9.49 4.65 -15.07
CA GLY A 208 -9.33 4.90 -13.64
C GLY A 208 -7.89 5.04 -13.17
N THR A 209 -6.95 5.34 -14.07
CA THR A 209 -5.56 5.66 -13.70
C THR A 209 -5.48 7.07 -13.15
N ILE A 210 -5.99 8.06 -13.89
CA ILE A 210 -6.14 9.42 -13.38
C ILE A 210 -7.49 9.49 -12.68
N ASP A 211 -7.46 9.67 -11.37
CA ASP A 211 -8.65 9.61 -10.53
C ASP A 211 -8.94 10.92 -9.79
N ARG A 212 -8.07 11.93 -9.96
CA ARG A 212 -8.11 13.15 -9.16
C ARG A 212 -7.43 14.33 -9.83
N ILE A 213 -8.03 15.52 -9.67
CA ILE A 213 -7.45 16.80 -10.10
C ILE A 213 -7.29 17.72 -8.89
N ASP A 214 -6.06 18.12 -8.61
CA ASP A 214 -5.69 19.07 -7.57
C ASP A 214 -5.46 20.44 -8.19
N LEU A 215 -6.56 21.16 -8.41
CA LEU A 215 -6.53 22.47 -9.06
C LEU A 215 -5.92 23.51 -8.11
N GLN A 216 -4.80 24.09 -8.50
CA GLN A 216 -4.18 25.18 -7.75
C GLN A 216 -5.01 26.46 -7.93
N CYS A 217 -5.62 26.95 -6.84
CA CYS A 217 -6.33 28.23 -6.79
C CYS A 217 -5.62 29.25 -5.89
N TYR A 218 -4.29 29.22 -5.90
CA TYR A 218 -3.38 30.10 -5.15
C TYR A 218 -2.19 30.50 -6.04
N SER A 219 -1.41 31.50 -5.64
CA SER A 219 -0.22 31.99 -6.34
C SER A 219 -0.49 32.23 -7.84
N GLY A 220 0.31 31.65 -8.75
CA GLY A 220 0.10 31.74 -10.20
C GLY A 220 -1.26 31.21 -10.68
N GLY A 221 -1.91 30.35 -9.89
CA GLY A 221 -3.26 29.84 -10.11
C GLY A 221 -4.37 30.59 -9.37
N ALA A 222 -4.10 31.69 -8.66
CA ALA A 222 -5.09 32.37 -7.81
C ALA A 222 -6.38 32.82 -8.53
N GLY A 223 -6.33 33.01 -9.85
CA GLY A 223 -7.50 33.31 -10.69
C GLY A 223 -8.37 32.09 -11.05
N ASN A 224 -7.95 30.88 -10.71
CA ASN A 224 -8.69 29.67 -11.04
C ASN A 224 -10.00 29.54 -10.25
N SER A 225 -10.99 28.98 -10.93
CA SER A 225 -12.22 28.50 -10.30
C SER A 225 -12.48 27.08 -10.77
N PRO A 226 -12.69 26.10 -9.87
CA PRO A 226 -12.98 24.71 -10.24
C PRO A 226 -14.23 24.58 -11.13
N CYS A 227 -15.11 25.58 -11.14
CA CYS A 227 -16.28 25.59 -11.99
C CYS A 227 -15.95 25.69 -13.49
N ASN A 228 -14.77 26.20 -13.84
CA ASN A 228 -14.30 26.42 -15.21
C ASN A 228 -13.44 25.27 -15.75
N TRP A 229 -13.14 24.26 -14.92
CA TRP A 229 -12.31 23.12 -15.28
C TRP A 229 -13.16 21.87 -15.44
N ASN A 230 -13.13 21.25 -16.62
CA ASN A 230 -13.96 20.09 -16.95
C ASN A 230 -13.12 18.88 -17.32
N PHE A 231 -13.06 17.90 -16.41
CA PHE A 231 -12.37 16.62 -16.60
C PHE A 231 -13.37 15.45 -16.70
N GLY A 232 -14.61 15.72 -17.12
CA GLY A 232 -15.67 14.72 -17.18
C GLY A 232 -16.07 14.25 -15.80
N THR A 233 -15.88 12.96 -15.51
CA THR A 233 -16.24 12.34 -14.23
C THR A 233 -15.13 12.39 -13.18
N ILE A 234 -13.93 12.87 -13.54
CA ILE A 234 -12.80 12.95 -12.62
C ILE A 234 -13.05 14.13 -11.65
N PRO A 235 -13.06 13.87 -10.33
CA PRO A 235 -13.34 14.89 -9.33
C PRO A 235 -12.23 15.96 -9.26
N VAL A 236 -12.66 17.22 -9.05
CA VAL A 236 -11.75 18.36 -8.83
C VAL A 236 -11.72 18.73 -7.35
N TYR A 237 -10.52 18.97 -6.84
CA TYR A 237 -10.23 19.43 -5.49
C TYR A 237 -9.54 20.78 -5.60
N ALA A 238 -10.12 21.81 -5.01
CA ALA A 238 -9.57 23.16 -5.10
C ALA A 238 -8.53 23.38 -3.99
N GLY A 239 -7.30 23.70 -4.40
CA GLY A 239 -6.21 24.07 -3.51
C GLY A 239 -6.26 25.53 -3.14
N LEU A 240 -6.01 25.85 -1.87
CA LEU A 240 -5.87 27.21 -1.37
C LEU A 240 -4.59 27.30 -0.53
N TRP A 241 -4.05 28.51 -0.39
CA TRP A 241 -2.83 28.75 0.38
C TRP A 241 -3.11 29.47 1.70
N ASP A 242 -2.58 28.96 2.82
CA ASP A 242 -2.70 29.58 4.14
C ASP A 242 -2.07 30.98 4.19
N ALA A 243 -1.00 31.24 3.44
CA ALA A 243 -0.42 32.58 3.30
C ALA A 243 -1.36 33.60 2.64
N GLU A 244 -2.35 33.15 1.87
CA GLU A 244 -3.30 34.02 1.16
C GLU A 244 -4.68 34.09 1.83
N LYS A 245 -5.06 33.05 2.59
CA LYS A 245 -6.40 32.89 3.14
C LYS A 245 -6.37 32.25 4.51
N SER A 246 -6.96 32.95 5.48
CA SER A 246 -7.35 32.38 6.77
C SER A 246 -8.35 31.22 6.63
N THR A 247 -8.51 30.44 7.70
CA THR A 247 -9.45 29.31 7.78
C THR A 247 -10.89 29.68 7.43
N SER A 248 -11.37 30.86 7.86
CA SER A 248 -12.73 31.35 7.56
C SER A 248 -12.90 31.71 6.08
N GLN A 249 -11.87 32.30 5.47
CA GLN A 249 -11.85 32.62 4.04
C GLN A 249 -11.77 31.36 3.18
N VAL A 250 -10.99 30.35 3.60
CA VAL A 250 -10.96 29.02 2.98
C VAL A 250 -12.35 28.40 2.98
N GLN A 251 -13.01 28.32 4.15
CA GLN A 251 -14.35 27.75 4.25
C GLN A 251 -15.38 28.52 3.41
N SER A 252 -15.32 29.85 3.40
CA SER A 252 -16.23 30.70 2.61
C SER A 252 -16.04 30.47 1.11
N GLN A 253 -14.79 30.50 0.62
CA GLN A 253 -14.47 30.31 -0.79
C GLN A 253 -14.91 28.93 -1.30
N LEU A 254 -14.64 27.88 -0.52
CA LEU A 254 -15.04 26.52 -0.86
C LEU A 254 -16.57 26.35 -0.86
N ASN A 255 -17.29 26.99 0.07
CA ASN A 255 -18.77 27.01 0.05
C ASN A 255 -19.32 27.66 -1.22
N THR A 256 -18.74 28.79 -1.64
CA THR A 256 -19.11 29.45 -2.90
C THR A 256 -18.98 28.48 -4.07
N TRP A 257 -17.84 27.82 -4.24
CA TRP A 257 -17.65 26.86 -5.33
C TRP A 257 -18.52 25.62 -5.20
N LYS A 258 -18.71 25.08 -4.00
CA LYS A 258 -19.62 23.95 -3.77
C LYS A 258 -21.04 24.32 -4.21
N ASN A 259 -21.52 25.51 -3.89
CA ASN A 259 -22.85 25.96 -4.27
C ASN A 259 -22.97 26.25 -5.77
N SER A 260 -21.91 26.75 -6.41
CA SER A 260 -21.91 27.08 -7.84
C SER A 260 -21.69 25.88 -8.76
N CYS A 261 -20.92 24.87 -8.34
CA CYS A 261 -20.53 23.75 -9.20
C CYS A 261 -20.31 22.42 -8.46
N SER A 262 -21.23 22.06 -7.55
CA SER A 262 -21.21 20.81 -6.76
C SER A 262 -21.05 19.52 -7.59
N ALA A 263 -21.42 19.53 -8.87
CA ALA A 263 -21.20 18.41 -9.78
C ALA A 263 -19.69 18.14 -10.03
N ARG A 264 -18.84 19.19 -9.99
CA ARG A 264 -17.41 19.13 -10.32
C ARG A 264 -16.52 19.06 -9.09
N ILE A 265 -16.67 20.01 -8.17
CA ILE A 265 -15.83 20.08 -6.98
C ILE A 265 -16.27 19.05 -5.93
N LYS A 266 -15.33 18.21 -5.49
CA LYS A 266 -15.57 17.17 -4.48
C LYS A 266 -14.70 17.32 -3.22
N GLY A 267 -13.90 18.37 -3.13
CA GLY A 267 -13.13 18.67 -1.92
C GLY A 267 -12.17 19.82 -2.11
N GLY A 268 -11.18 19.90 -1.23
CA GLY A 268 -10.11 20.89 -1.32
C GLY A 268 -8.85 20.43 -0.59
N PHE A 269 -7.77 21.17 -0.79
CA PHE A 269 -6.52 20.99 -0.05
C PHE A 269 -5.92 22.32 0.38
N MET A 270 -5.04 22.25 1.36
CA MET A 270 -4.10 23.31 1.68
C MET A 270 -2.75 23.07 1.05
N TRP A 271 -2.26 24.11 0.39
CA TRP A 271 -0.85 24.46 0.31
C TRP A 271 -0.59 25.40 1.51
N LEU A 272 0.41 25.25 2.37
CA LEU A 272 1.34 24.13 2.50
C LEU A 272 1.53 23.78 3.99
N TYR A 273 1.66 22.48 4.31
CA TYR A 273 1.94 22.02 5.68
C TYR A 273 3.14 22.73 6.30
N ASP A 274 4.16 23.01 5.50
CA ASP A 274 5.42 23.61 5.93
C ASP A 274 5.25 24.99 6.57
N ASP A 275 4.17 25.70 6.26
CA ASP A 275 3.87 27.02 6.81
C ASP A 275 3.09 26.94 8.14
N ILE A 276 2.47 25.78 8.43
CA ILE A 276 1.50 25.61 9.52
C ILE A 276 1.79 24.42 10.45
N ASP A 277 2.93 23.75 10.26
CA ASP A 277 3.35 22.59 11.03
C ASP A 277 3.58 22.91 12.51
N ASN A 278 3.52 21.90 13.37
CA ASN A 278 3.63 22.04 14.82
C ASN A 278 2.69 23.12 15.41
N SER A 279 1.48 23.23 14.86
CA SER A 279 0.52 24.26 15.25
C SER A 279 -0.91 23.76 15.12
N SER A 280 -1.80 24.38 15.90
CA SER A 280 -3.24 24.10 15.83
C SER A 280 -3.86 24.47 14.47
N GLN A 281 -3.15 25.26 13.63
CA GLN A 281 -3.62 25.63 12.30
C GLN A 281 -3.76 24.43 11.37
N THR A 282 -2.89 23.42 11.50
CA THR A 282 -2.97 22.18 10.70
C THR A 282 -4.35 21.53 10.81
N ALA A 283 -4.87 21.37 12.03
CA ALA A 283 -6.21 20.84 12.25
C ALA A 283 -7.34 21.84 11.92
N ALA A 284 -7.08 23.15 12.13
CA ALA A 284 -8.07 24.19 11.87
C ALA A 284 -8.40 24.32 10.36
N TYR A 285 -7.39 24.26 9.48
CA TYR A 285 -7.62 24.27 8.04
C TYR A 285 -8.27 22.99 7.54
N ALA A 286 -7.88 21.82 8.06
CA ALA A 286 -8.58 20.57 7.77
C ALA A 286 -10.07 20.66 8.12
N THR A 287 -10.39 21.25 9.28
CA THR A 287 -11.76 21.49 9.75
C THR A 287 -12.52 22.45 8.84
N ALA A 288 -11.90 23.54 8.40
CA ALA A 288 -12.52 24.49 7.48
C ALA A 288 -12.99 23.82 6.17
N ILE A 289 -12.15 22.97 5.58
CA ILE A 289 -12.51 22.20 4.37
C ILE A 289 -13.60 21.17 4.69
N ARG A 290 -13.50 20.48 5.83
CA ARG A 290 -14.47 19.47 6.25
C ARG A 290 -15.85 20.03 6.57
N ASN A 291 -15.94 21.26 7.06
CA ASN A 291 -17.23 21.92 7.26
C ASN A 291 -18.00 22.13 5.94
N VAL A 292 -17.27 22.25 4.82
CA VAL A 292 -17.89 22.40 3.50
C VAL A 292 -18.23 21.05 2.89
N PHE A 293 -17.27 20.13 2.87
CA PHE A 293 -17.39 18.91 2.08
C PHE A 293 -17.80 17.69 2.91
N GLY A 294 -17.70 17.76 4.24
CA GLY A 294 -17.62 16.59 5.10
C GLY A 294 -16.17 16.09 5.15
N GLY A 295 -15.95 14.96 5.80
CA GLY A 295 -14.64 14.32 5.80
C GLY A 295 -14.75 12.82 5.99
N GLY A 296 -13.59 12.17 6.03
CA GLY A 296 -13.50 10.76 6.40
C GLY A 296 -13.91 10.53 7.84
N THR A 297 -14.42 9.33 8.13
CA THR A 297 -14.65 8.88 9.50
C THR A 297 -13.29 8.62 10.15
N LEU A 298 -13.06 9.18 11.34
CA LEU A 298 -11.89 8.86 12.15
C LEU A 298 -11.88 7.36 12.41
N SER A 299 -10.86 6.65 11.93
CA SER A 299 -10.73 5.22 12.17
C SER A 299 -10.43 4.97 13.65
N THR A 300 -11.08 4.02 14.29
CA THR A 300 -10.72 3.57 15.64
C THR A 300 -9.60 2.54 15.55
N ALA A 301 -8.54 2.69 16.35
CA ALA A 301 -7.53 1.65 16.50
C ALA A 301 -8.13 0.44 17.23
N ALA A 302 -8.27 -0.70 16.53
CA ALA A 302 -8.81 -1.93 17.12
C ALA A 302 -7.69 -2.90 17.51
N VAL A 303 -6.74 -3.13 16.61
CA VAL A 303 -5.59 -4.02 16.83
C VAL A 303 -4.35 -3.38 16.23
N THR A 304 -3.22 -3.44 16.94
CA THR A 304 -1.92 -2.99 16.42
C THR A 304 -1.04 -4.19 16.13
N PHE A 305 -0.48 -4.21 14.92
CA PHE A 305 0.45 -5.23 14.46
C PHE A 305 1.86 -4.65 14.42
N TYR A 306 2.82 -5.44 14.88
CA TYR A 306 4.20 -5.02 15.04
C TYR A 306 5.11 -5.92 14.21
N ARG A 307 6.09 -5.30 13.55
CA ARG A 307 7.08 -6.00 12.74
C ARG A 307 7.95 -6.95 13.57
N ASP A 308 8.31 -6.54 14.78
CA ASP A 308 9.19 -7.30 15.66
C ASP A 308 8.46 -7.80 16.92
N CYS A 309 9.02 -8.80 17.59
CA CYS A 309 8.58 -9.22 18.93
C CYS A 309 8.78 -8.10 19.96
N ASN A 310 8.16 -8.24 21.13
CA ASN A 310 8.11 -7.28 22.23
C ASN A 310 7.52 -5.92 21.81
N TYR A 311 6.57 -5.93 20.87
CA TYR A 311 5.94 -4.72 20.33
C TYR A 311 6.93 -3.74 19.68
N GLY A 312 8.01 -4.28 19.10
CA GLY A 312 9.07 -3.52 18.44
C GLY A 312 8.82 -3.25 16.95
N GLY A 313 9.71 -2.44 16.35
CA GLY A 313 9.70 -2.16 14.92
C GLY A 313 8.55 -1.27 14.47
N LEU A 314 8.17 -1.39 13.19
CA LEU A 314 7.01 -0.69 12.64
C LEU A 314 5.74 -1.18 13.35
N ALA A 315 4.95 -0.24 13.88
CA ALA A 315 3.65 -0.50 14.48
C ALA A 315 2.54 0.13 13.61
N ILE A 316 1.59 -0.69 13.18
CA ILE A 316 0.40 -0.26 12.42
C ILE A 316 -0.86 -0.71 13.14
N SER A 317 -1.67 0.26 13.55
CA SER A 317 -3.00 0.01 14.11
C SER A 317 -4.05 0.04 13.01
N LEU A 318 -4.90 -0.99 12.99
CA LEU A 318 -5.97 -1.13 12.01
C LEU A 318 -7.35 -1.08 12.70
N PRO A 319 -8.37 -0.53 12.02
CA PRO A 319 -9.76 -0.63 12.48
C PRO A 319 -10.34 -2.04 12.21
N VAL A 320 -11.56 -2.28 12.69
CA VAL A 320 -12.36 -3.48 12.32
C VAL A 320 -12.45 -3.60 10.80
N GLY A 321 -12.25 -4.82 10.28
CA GLY A 321 -12.31 -5.06 8.85
C GLY A 321 -11.66 -6.37 8.42
N ASP A 322 -11.68 -6.58 7.10
CA ASP A 322 -11.11 -7.73 6.41
C ASP A 322 -9.93 -7.27 5.57
N TYR A 323 -8.76 -7.87 5.80
CA TYR A 323 -7.50 -7.44 5.23
C TYR A 323 -6.83 -8.62 4.53
N ASN A 324 -7.03 -8.69 3.21
CA ASN A 324 -6.17 -9.49 2.35
C ASN A 324 -4.78 -8.85 2.20
N LEU A 325 -3.83 -9.53 1.58
CA LEU A 325 -2.44 -9.09 1.48
C LEU A 325 -2.31 -7.73 0.78
N THR A 326 -3.10 -7.51 -0.26
CA THR A 326 -3.11 -6.23 -0.99
C THR A 326 -3.53 -5.08 -0.07
N ARG A 327 -4.55 -5.31 0.77
CA ARG A 327 -4.99 -4.31 1.75
C ARG A 327 -3.98 -4.14 2.87
N LEU A 328 -3.34 -5.20 3.38
CA LEU A 328 -2.28 -5.07 4.39
C LEU A 328 -1.12 -4.20 3.88
N ARG A 329 -0.68 -4.47 2.64
CA ARG A 329 0.36 -3.71 1.96
C ARG A 329 0.00 -2.24 1.80
N SER A 330 -1.28 -1.90 1.57
CA SER A 330 -1.71 -0.48 1.47
C SER A 330 -1.68 0.28 2.81
N PHE A 331 -1.49 -0.41 3.93
CA PHE A 331 -1.16 0.17 5.25
C PHE A 331 0.32 0.02 5.62
N GLY A 332 1.16 -0.53 4.75
CA GLY A 332 2.59 -0.73 4.98
C GLY A 332 2.95 -2.03 5.71
N ILE A 333 1.99 -2.91 5.99
CA ILE A 333 2.26 -4.25 6.54
C ILE A 333 2.64 -5.18 5.38
N ARG A 334 3.87 -5.72 5.40
CA ARG A 334 4.35 -6.62 4.35
C ARG A 334 3.82 -8.04 4.55
N ASN A 335 3.97 -8.87 3.52
CA ASN A 335 3.68 -10.29 3.66
C ASN A 335 4.64 -10.88 4.69
N ASP A 336 4.15 -11.73 5.58
CA ASP A 336 5.03 -12.50 6.47
C ASP A 336 5.91 -11.57 7.34
N ASP A 337 5.33 -10.46 7.85
CA ASP A 337 6.06 -9.36 8.54
C ASP A 337 5.44 -9.00 9.90
N ILE A 338 4.61 -9.88 10.48
CA ILE A 338 3.95 -9.66 11.78
C ILE A 338 4.56 -10.63 12.80
N SER A 339 5.17 -10.06 13.85
CA SER A 339 5.82 -10.82 14.92
C SER A 339 5.17 -10.64 16.29
N SER A 340 4.44 -9.55 16.53
CA SER A 340 3.66 -9.36 17.76
C SER A 340 2.41 -8.50 17.54
N VAL A 341 1.47 -8.55 18.48
CA VAL A 341 0.13 -7.95 18.34
C VAL A 341 -0.36 -7.37 19.67
N THR A 342 -0.87 -6.13 19.66
CA THR A 342 -1.69 -5.62 20.77
C THR A 342 -3.16 -5.56 20.37
N VAL A 343 -4.03 -6.12 21.21
CA VAL A 343 -5.47 -6.16 20.96
C VAL A 343 -6.15 -5.21 21.94
N ASN A 344 -6.80 -4.15 21.43
CA ASN A 344 -7.53 -3.24 22.30
C ASN A 344 -8.77 -3.94 22.89
N SER A 345 -9.16 -3.52 24.10
CA SER A 345 -10.33 -4.07 24.79
C SER A 345 -11.58 -4.02 23.90
N GLY A 346 -12.34 -5.11 23.88
CA GLY A 346 -13.53 -5.24 23.04
C GLY A 346 -13.24 -5.55 21.57
N TYR A 347 -12.04 -6.03 21.21
CA TYR A 347 -11.71 -6.48 19.85
C TYR A 347 -11.06 -7.88 19.84
N SER A 348 -10.94 -8.45 18.64
CA SER A 348 -10.19 -9.67 18.37
C SER A 348 -9.64 -9.65 16.95
N THR A 349 -8.59 -10.42 16.69
CA THR A 349 -8.09 -10.66 15.34
C THR A 349 -7.92 -12.15 15.05
N ARG A 350 -8.05 -12.52 13.79
CA ARG A 350 -7.67 -13.83 13.28
C ARG A 350 -6.69 -13.66 12.14
N LEU A 351 -5.49 -14.22 12.30
CA LEU A 351 -4.43 -14.25 11.29
C LEU A 351 -4.56 -15.50 10.43
N TYR A 352 -4.17 -15.42 9.17
CA TYR A 352 -4.19 -16.52 8.21
C TYR A 352 -2.85 -16.62 7.47
N VAL A 353 -2.36 -17.85 7.29
CA VAL A 353 -1.04 -18.11 6.66
C VAL A 353 -1.02 -17.92 5.14
N ASN A 354 -2.19 -17.86 4.50
CA ASN A 354 -2.32 -17.56 3.08
C ASN A 354 -3.16 -16.31 2.88
N ASP A 355 -3.06 -15.72 1.70
CA ASP A 355 -3.90 -14.60 1.30
C ASP A 355 -5.39 -15.00 1.21
N ASN A 356 -6.28 -14.00 1.22
CA ASN A 356 -7.73 -14.14 1.13
C ASN A 356 -8.32 -15.13 2.15
N PHE A 357 -7.79 -15.08 3.38
CA PHE A 357 -8.28 -15.82 4.55
C PHE A 357 -8.20 -17.34 4.43
N GLY A 358 -7.23 -17.84 3.65
CA GLY A 358 -7.00 -19.26 3.44
C GLY A 358 -5.94 -19.88 4.37
N GLY A 359 -5.94 -21.21 4.44
CA GLY A 359 -4.96 -21.99 5.20
C GLY A 359 -5.20 -22.00 6.71
N ASN A 360 -4.17 -22.38 7.47
CA ASN A 360 -4.20 -22.37 8.93
C ASN A 360 -4.47 -20.95 9.45
N SER A 361 -5.10 -20.86 10.62
CA SER A 361 -5.41 -19.58 11.27
C SER A 361 -5.07 -19.57 12.77
N LEU A 362 -4.73 -18.38 13.28
CA LEU A 362 -4.53 -18.11 14.71
C LEU A 362 -5.51 -17.02 15.15
N ALA A 363 -6.32 -17.31 16.16
CA ALA A 363 -7.23 -16.34 16.76
C ALA A 363 -6.62 -15.73 18.03
N LEU A 364 -6.62 -14.41 18.11
CA LEU A 364 -6.09 -13.63 19.23
C LEU A 364 -7.20 -12.72 19.77
N THR A 365 -7.52 -12.90 21.05
CA THR A 365 -8.44 -12.04 21.82
C THR A 365 -7.73 -11.18 22.85
N ALA A 366 -6.42 -11.33 22.97
CA ALA A 366 -5.55 -10.58 23.86
C ALA A 366 -4.23 -10.28 23.14
N SER A 367 -3.46 -9.33 23.67
CA SER A 367 -2.12 -9.02 23.18
C SER A 367 -1.19 -10.23 23.31
N ASN A 368 -0.30 -10.40 22.35
CA ASN A 368 0.75 -11.40 22.34
C ASN A 368 2.06 -10.70 21.97
N ASP A 369 3.04 -10.74 22.86
CA ASP A 369 4.32 -10.05 22.74
C ASP A 369 5.29 -10.75 21.79
N CYS A 370 5.11 -12.04 21.49
CA CYS A 370 5.89 -12.72 20.48
C CYS A 370 5.18 -13.96 19.91
N LEU A 371 4.80 -13.89 18.63
CA LEU A 371 4.09 -14.98 17.95
C LEU A 371 4.96 -16.23 17.72
N VAL A 372 6.24 -16.20 18.10
CA VAL A 372 7.16 -17.36 18.03
C VAL A 372 6.63 -18.52 18.87
N ASP A 373 6.13 -18.26 20.08
CA ASP A 373 5.65 -19.30 20.98
C ASP A 373 4.36 -19.97 20.48
N GLU A 374 3.61 -19.25 19.64
CA GLU A 374 2.45 -19.77 18.91
C GLU A 374 2.85 -20.49 17.61
N GLY A 375 4.12 -20.39 17.18
CA GLY A 375 4.58 -20.88 15.88
C GLY A 375 4.06 -20.05 14.70
N TRP A 376 3.76 -18.77 14.92
CA TRP A 376 3.08 -17.85 13.98
C TRP A 376 3.88 -16.61 13.56
N ASN A 377 5.15 -16.53 13.99
CA ASN A 377 6.05 -15.44 13.63
C ASN A 377 6.23 -15.33 12.11
N ASP A 378 6.01 -14.14 11.55
CA ASP A 378 6.24 -13.87 10.13
C ASP A 378 5.46 -14.80 9.19
N LEU A 379 4.24 -15.20 9.56
CA LEU A 379 3.40 -16.08 8.72
C LEU A 379 2.12 -15.44 8.18
N ALA A 380 1.71 -14.29 8.73
CA ALA A 380 0.43 -13.70 8.38
C ALA A 380 0.48 -13.11 6.96
N SER A 381 -0.38 -13.64 6.08
CA SER A 381 -0.61 -13.13 4.73
C SER A 381 -1.98 -12.45 4.58
N SER A 382 -2.93 -12.73 5.49
CA SER A 382 -4.20 -12.01 5.60
C SER A 382 -4.75 -12.05 7.03
N LEU A 383 -5.63 -11.12 7.39
CA LEU A 383 -6.22 -11.06 8.72
C LEU A 383 -7.64 -10.49 8.74
N ILE A 384 -8.38 -10.88 9.77
CA ILE A 384 -9.74 -10.42 10.06
C ILE A 384 -9.74 -9.77 11.44
N ILE A 385 -10.36 -8.59 11.59
CA ILE A 385 -10.52 -7.90 12.87
C ILE A 385 -12.01 -7.70 13.14
N ARG A 386 -12.47 -7.97 14.37
CA ARG A 386 -13.89 -7.86 14.77
C ARG A 386 -14.05 -7.21 16.15
N ALA A 387 -15.18 -6.54 16.34
CA ALA A 387 -15.62 -6.06 17.65
C ALA A 387 -16.21 -7.20 18.52
N GLY A 388 -16.02 -7.08 19.82
CA GLY A 388 -16.38 -8.03 20.86
C GLY A 388 -17.88 -8.06 21.13
N SER A 389 -18.56 -8.89 20.35
CA SER A 389 -19.88 -9.54 20.58
C SER A 389 -20.28 -10.43 19.39
N GLY A 390 -19.51 -10.38 18.28
CA GLY A 390 -19.68 -11.21 17.09
C GLY A 390 -18.77 -12.45 17.02
N ALA A 391 -18.11 -12.86 18.10
CA ALA A 391 -17.41 -14.14 18.17
C ALA A 391 -18.44 -15.28 18.30
N ARG A 392 -19.21 -15.53 17.23
CA ARG A 392 -19.78 -16.85 17.04
C ARG A 392 -18.60 -17.76 16.78
N THR A 393 -18.37 -18.67 17.73
CA THR A 393 -17.63 -19.90 17.53
C THR A 393 -18.07 -20.54 16.22
N ALA A 394 -17.23 -20.42 15.19
CA ALA A 394 -17.22 -21.44 14.16
C ALA A 394 -16.67 -22.69 14.85
N ASN A 395 -17.58 -23.53 15.33
CA ASN A 395 -17.29 -24.91 15.64
C ASN A 395 -16.71 -25.55 14.38
N GLU A 396 -15.42 -25.87 14.40
CA GLU A 396 -14.96 -27.08 13.74
C GLU A 396 -14.41 -28.00 14.83
N ALA A 397 -15.24 -28.99 15.12
CA ALA A 397 -14.96 -30.06 16.07
C ALA A 397 -13.65 -30.76 15.67
N GLY A 398 -12.87 -31.12 16.69
CA GLY A 398 -11.67 -31.91 16.51
C GLY A 398 -11.94 -33.18 15.71
N GLN A 399 -11.24 -33.33 14.60
CA GLN A 399 -11.06 -34.62 13.96
C GLN A 399 -9.65 -35.10 14.28
N LYS A 400 -9.54 -35.96 15.31
CA LYS A 400 -8.40 -36.86 15.46
C LYS A 400 -8.39 -37.77 14.23
N THR A 401 -7.59 -37.46 13.22
CA THR A 401 -7.31 -38.39 12.13
C THR A 401 -6.11 -39.25 12.51
N SER A 402 -6.39 -40.54 12.64
CA SER A 402 -5.41 -41.62 12.76
C SER A 402 -4.44 -41.60 11.58
N PHE A 403 -3.14 -41.57 11.87
CA PHE A 403 -2.07 -41.65 10.89
C PHE A 403 -2.07 -43.02 10.22
N SER A 404 -2.41 -43.07 8.92
CA SER A 404 -2.04 -44.17 8.04
C SER A 404 -0.69 -43.85 7.37
N SER A 405 0.13 -44.87 7.21
CA SER A 405 1.49 -44.80 6.69
C SER A 405 1.56 -44.65 5.16
N ALA A 406 2.41 -43.70 4.71
CA ALA A 406 3.03 -43.52 3.39
C ALA A 406 2.17 -42.83 2.28
N PRO A 407 2.77 -41.99 1.38
CA PRO A 407 4.10 -42.11 0.78
C PRO A 407 5.14 -41.04 1.15
N VAL A 408 6.42 -41.44 1.13
CA VAL A 408 7.62 -40.62 1.32
C VAL A 408 7.81 -39.70 0.10
N VAL A 409 8.08 -38.39 0.31
CA VAL A 409 8.57 -37.50 -0.77
C VAL A 409 9.89 -38.07 -1.30
N LYS A 410 9.88 -38.59 -2.53
CA LYS A 410 11.05 -39.17 -3.20
C LYS A 410 12.09 -38.08 -3.46
N GLY A 411 13.36 -38.47 -3.35
CA GLY A 411 14.49 -37.59 -3.66
C GLY A 411 14.73 -36.42 -2.70
N PHE A 412 13.97 -36.27 -1.59
CA PHE A 412 14.21 -35.15 -0.68
C PHE A 412 15.55 -35.29 0.08
N ILE A 413 16.51 -34.47 -0.32
CA ILE A 413 17.87 -34.40 0.21
C ILE A 413 18.22 -32.97 0.64
N LEU A 414 19.04 -32.88 1.68
CA LEU A 414 19.60 -31.64 2.19
C LEU A 414 21.11 -31.65 1.89
N TYR A 415 21.62 -30.65 1.17
CA TYR A 415 23.04 -30.58 0.85
C TYR A 415 23.59 -29.15 0.79
N PRO A 416 24.87 -28.91 1.14
CA PRO A 416 25.75 -29.87 1.82
C PRO A 416 25.21 -30.20 3.23
N ASN A 417 25.57 -31.37 3.75
CA ASN A 417 25.27 -31.76 5.13
C ASN A 417 26.45 -32.59 5.64
N PRO A 418 27.31 -32.06 6.55
CA PRO A 418 27.16 -30.80 7.30
C PRO A 418 27.23 -29.50 6.45
N ALA A 419 26.64 -28.41 6.94
CA ALA A 419 26.59 -27.11 6.30
C ALA A 419 27.04 -25.95 7.20
N ASN A 420 27.64 -24.91 6.60
CA ASN A 420 28.06 -23.70 7.30
C ASN A 420 27.01 -22.59 7.22
N SER A 421 26.71 -22.07 6.03
CA SER A 421 25.90 -20.85 5.91
C SER A 421 24.54 -21.10 5.26
N GLU A 422 24.44 -22.13 4.42
CA GLU A 422 23.26 -22.37 3.60
C GLU A 422 23.02 -23.88 3.46
N LEU A 423 21.75 -24.26 3.37
CA LEU A 423 21.31 -25.60 3.03
C LEU A 423 20.48 -25.54 1.73
N ILE A 424 20.78 -26.40 0.77
CA ILE A 424 19.97 -26.56 -0.43
C ILE A 424 18.96 -27.69 -0.20
N LEU A 425 17.72 -27.43 -0.62
CA LEU A 425 16.60 -28.34 -0.53
C LEU A 425 16.31 -28.91 -1.92
N ALA A 426 16.81 -30.11 -2.21
CA ALA A 426 16.45 -30.79 -3.46
C ALA A 426 15.41 -31.87 -3.21
N ALA A 427 14.42 -31.94 -4.11
CA ALA A 427 13.43 -32.99 -4.20
C ALA A 427 13.06 -33.20 -5.67
N ASP A 428 12.45 -34.34 -5.97
CA ASP A 428 11.91 -34.64 -7.31
C ASP A 428 10.63 -33.82 -7.62
N GLU A 429 10.06 -33.15 -6.61
CA GLU A 429 8.84 -32.34 -6.70
C GLU A 429 9.12 -30.86 -6.41
N ASP A 430 8.29 -29.96 -6.97
CA ASP A 430 8.35 -28.54 -6.68
C ASP A 430 7.91 -28.24 -5.24
N LEU A 431 8.86 -27.82 -4.42
CA LEU A 431 8.66 -27.43 -3.03
C LEU A 431 8.42 -25.93 -2.86
N THR A 432 8.29 -25.16 -3.95
CA THR A 432 7.99 -23.73 -3.88
C THR A 432 6.66 -23.50 -3.15
N GLY A 433 6.67 -22.57 -2.21
CA GLY A 433 5.54 -22.26 -1.34
C GLY A 433 5.32 -23.26 -0.19
N VAL A 434 6.09 -24.34 -0.06
CA VAL A 434 5.93 -25.30 1.05
C VAL A 434 6.43 -24.68 2.36
N PHE A 435 5.62 -24.78 3.41
CA PHE A 435 5.99 -24.36 4.75
C PHE A 435 6.86 -25.42 5.43
N MET A 436 7.99 -24.98 5.97
CA MET A 436 9.00 -25.83 6.59
C MET A 436 9.39 -25.28 7.95
N GLN A 437 9.71 -26.17 8.88
CA GLN A 437 10.10 -25.86 10.24
C GLN A 437 11.42 -26.54 10.55
N VAL A 438 12.28 -25.89 11.31
CA VAL A 438 13.53 -26.46 11.81
C VAL A 438 13.41 -26.61 13.31
N PHE A 439 13.66 -27.82 13.80
CA PHE A 439 13.64 -28.16 15.21
C PHE A 439 15.06 -28.46 15.70
N ASP A 440 15.38 -28.03 16.91
CA ASP A 440 16.60 -28.48 17.60
C ASP A 440 16.44 -29.90 18.18
N MET A 441 17.50 -30.42 18.80
CA MET A 441 17.50 -31.76 19.42
C MET A 441 16.51 -31.90 20.59
N THR A 442 16.05 -30.81 21.19
CA THR A 442 15.05 -30.84 22.26
C THR A 442 13.62 -30.89 21.72
N GLY A 443 13.45 -30.80 20.39
CA GLY A 443 12.16 -30.74 19.73
C GLY A 443 11.53 -29.35 19.72
N ARG A 444 12.28 -28.31 20.09
CA ARG A 444 11.84 -26.92 20.02
C ARG A 444 11.99 -26.41 18.58
N SER A 445 10.95 -25.75 18.05
CA SER A 445 11.04 -25.05 16.78
C SER A 445 11.96 -23.83 16.93
N VAL A 446 13.03 -23.79 16.13
CA VAL A 446 14.04 -22.73 16.15
C VAL A 446 13.99 -21.83 14.92
N MET A 447 13.31 -22.29 13.87
CA MET A 447 13.11 -21.54 12.63
C MET A 447 11.89 -22.09 11.91
N SER A 448 11.14 -21.24 11.23
CA SER A 448 10.06 -21.64 10.34
C SER A 448 10.06 -20.72 9.14
N PHE A 449 9.85 -21.25 7.95
CA PHE A 449 9.96 -20.49 6.71
C PHE A 449 9.12 -21.12 5.61
N ARG A 450 8.75 -20.31 4.61
CA ARG A 450 8.16 -20.80 3.37
C ARG A 450 9.26 -20.92 2.32
N ASN A 451 9.40 -22.09 1.73
CA ASN A 451 10.43 -22.35 0.75
C ASN A 451 10.10 -21.64 -0.57
N THR A 452 10.89 -20.64 -0.97
CA THR A 452 10.67 -19.87 -2.20
C THR A 452 11.75 -20.09 -3.24
N ILE A 453 12.97 -20.43 -2.80
CA ILE A 453 14.17 -20.52 -3.64
C ILE A 453 14.94 -21.83 -3.44
N ASN A 454 14.34 -22.84 -2.78
CA ASN A 454 14.96 -24.14 -2.49
C ASN A 454 16.29 -24.02 -1.70
N ARG A 455 16.42 -22.95 -0.91
CA ARG A 455 17.58 -22.62 -0.10
C ARG A 455 17.14 -22.15 1.28
N LEU A 456 17.92 -22.52 2.28
CA LEU A 456 17.73 -22.14 3.67
C LEU A 456 19.01 -21.49 4.21
N ASP A 457 18.92 -20.24 4.65
CA ASP A 457 20.00 -19.56 5.35
C ASP A 457 20.10 -20.05 6.80
N LEU A 458 21.30 -20.50 7.19
CA LEU A 458 21.60 -21.04 8.51
C LEU A 458 22.41 -20.07 9.37
N SER A 459 22.69 -18.85 8.88
CA SER A 459 23.52 -17.84 9.57
C SER A 459 23.05 -17.52 10.99
N ARG A 460 21.75 -17.65 11.25
CA ARG A 460 21.10 -17.40 12.54
C ARG A 460 21.07 -18.62 13.48
N LEU A 461 21.45 -19.80 13.00
CA LEU A 461 21.51 -21.02 13.80
C LEU A 461 22.90 -21.20 14.42
N ARG A 462 22.94 -21.61 15.68
CA ARG A 462 24.19 -22.01 16.35
C ARG A 462 24.68 -23.35 15.77
N PRO A 463 25.98 -23.68 15.88
CA PRO A 463 26.46 -25.02 15.55
C PRO A 463 25.69 -26.09 16.34
N GLY A 464 25.20 -27.12 15.65
CA GLY A 464 24.32 -28.14 16.24
C GLY A 464 23.60 -29.04 15.23
N VAL A 465 22.88 -30.02 15.76
CA VAL A 465 22.04 -30.93 14.96
C VAL A 465 20.60 -30.45 14.96
N TYR A 466 20.01 -30.37 13.78
CA TYR A 466 18.67 -29.87 13.56
C TYR A 466 17.84 -30.85 12.71
N THR A 467 16.53 -30.77 12.83
CA THR A 467 15.58 -31.52 11.99
C THR A 467 14.71 -30.54 11.22
N LEU A 468 14.83 -30.53 9.90
CA LEU A 468 13.90 -29.83 9.03
C LEU A 468 12.67 -30.72 8.79
N VAL A 469 11.49 -30.16 8.98
CA VAL A 469 10.20 -30.83 8.93
C VAL A 469 9.23 -30.02 8.06
N PHE A 470 8.50 -30.68 7.19
CA PHE A 470 7.38 -30.07 6.46
C PHE A 470 6.29 -31.08 6.16
N ASN A 471 5.10 -30.58 5.82
CA ASN A 471 3.99 -31.41 5.38
C ASN A 471 3.77 -31.25 3.87
N ARG A 472 3.58 -32.38 3.17
CA ARG A 472 3.24 -32.40 1.74
C ARG A 472 2.26 -33.53 1.49
N ASN A 473 1.16 -33.24 0.80
CA ASN A 473 0.10 -34.21 0.46
C ASN A 473 -0.37 -35.03 1.68
N GLY A 474 -0.53 -34.37 2.84
CA GLY A 474 -0.93 -35.03 4.09
C GLY A 474 0.16 -35.84 4.79
N SER A 475 1.37 -35.90 4.25
CA SER A 475 2.51 -36.64 4.83
C SER A 475 3.55 -35.71 5.44
N LYS A 476 4.01 -36.05 6.66
CA LYS A 476 5.10 -35.35 7.34
C LYS A 476 6.44 -35.86 6.82
N VAL A 477 7.24 -34.96 6.26
CA VAL A 477 8.62 -35.22 5.83
C VAL A 477 9.56 -34.63 6.86
N ALA A 478 10.55 -35.41 7.29
CA ALA A 478 11.59 -34.96 8.20
C ALA A 478 12.98 -35.35 7.68
N ARG A 479 13.94 -34.42 7.76
CA ARG A 479 15.35 -34.66 7.44
C ARG A 479 16.25 -33.93 8.42
N GLN A 480 17.24 -34.64 8.94
CA GLN A 480 18.24 -34.06 9.83
C GLN A 480 19.36 -33.41 9.03
N PHE A 481 19.90 -32.32 9.58
CA PHE A 481 21.13 -31.70 9.10
C PHE A 481 21.99 -31.19 10.24
N ILE A 482 23.28 -31.03 9.97
CA ILE A 482 24.28 -30.55 10.93
C ILE A 482 24.73 -29.16 10.48
N LYS A 483 24.55 -28.15 11.35
CA LYS A 483 25.13 -26.81 11.22
C LYS A 483 26.50 -26.81 11.89
N GLN A 484 27.54 -26.42 11.17
CA GLN A 484 28.91 -26.24 11.67
C GLN A 484 29.22 -24.80 12.05
#